data_AF-A0A0S7EKU8-F1
#
_entry.id   AF-A0A0S7EKU8-F1
#
_cell.length_a   1.000
_cell.length_b   1.000
_cell.length_c   1.000
_cell.angle_alpha   90.00
_cell.angle_beta   90.00
_cell.angle_gamma   90.00
#
_symmetry.space_group_name_H-M   'P 1'
#
loop_
_entity.id
_entity.type
_entity.pdbx_description
1 polymer ?
#
loop_
_entity_poly.entity_id
_entity_poly.type
_entity_poly.pdbx_seq_one_letter_code
_entity_poly.pdbx_strand_id
1 'polypeptide(L)'
;MTGEQLKQLREIIESPLFEPEAVREVSRACESLCRWIQAMYECCRLQYNLSNRDQLEGQTGRLRRMVHLLRQHEREADERLENCEQQLQNNRNELQDLQRQLYKAEEEEENATRCAMRVAMLYQNWKAVFEVIQTCFLNPQFLQIVFPNLYFSGFYLPCGERVFVP
;
A
#
# COMPACT_ATOMS: atom_id res chain seq x y z
N MET A 1 4.71 56.26 -19.01
CA MET A 1 3.96 56.86 -17.88
C MET A 1 3.71 55.77 -16.86
N THR A 2 4.10 55.95 -15.60
CA THR A 2 3.84 54.96 -14.54
C THR A 2 2.40 55.05 -14.05
N GLY A 3 1.88 54.00 -13.40
CA GLY A 3 0.52 54.00 -12.85
C GLY A 3 0.28 55.16 -11.86
N GLU A 4 1.30 55.56 -11.10
CA GLU A 4 1.26 56.74 -10.23
C GLU A 4 1.13 58.05 -11.00
N GLN A 5 1.90 58.24 -12.07
CA GLN A 5 1.79 59.42 -12.93
C GLN A 5 0.39 59.50 -13.58
N LEU A 6 -0.19 58.36 -13.95
CA LEU A 6 -1.54 58.29 -14.51
C LEU A 6 -2.61 58.66 -13.47
N LYS A 7 -2.39 58.29 -12.20
CA LYS A 7 -3.27 58.66 -11.09
C LYS A 7 -3.20 60.15 -10.77
N GLN A 8 -2.00 60.73 -10.73
CA GLN A 8 -1.81 62.17 -10.54
C GLN A 8 -2.43 62.98 -11.70
N LEU A 9 -2.26 62.52 -12.95
CA LEU A 9 -2.86 63.19 -14.10
C LEU A 9 -4.40 63.12 -14.07
N ARG A 10 -4.95 62.00 -13.58
CA ARG A 10 -6.39 61.81 -13.41
C ARG A 10 -6.98 62.85 -12.46
N GLU A 11 -6.34 63.11 -11.32
CA GLU A 11 -6.79 64.11 -10.34
C GLU A 11 -6.86 65.52 -10.94
N ILE A 12 -5.94 65.84 -11.87
CA ILE A 12 -5.92 67.13 -12.58
C ILE A 12 -7.01 67.19 -13.65
N ILE A 13 -7.20 66.11 -14.42
CA ILE A 13 -8.15 66.05 -15.54
C ILE A 13 -9.61 65.96 -15.07
N GLU A 14 -9.87 65.29 -13.94
CA GLU A 14 -11.21 65.20 -13.34
C GLU A 14 -11.63 66.49 -12.61
N SER A 15 -10.72 67.46 -12.48
CA SER A 15 -11.03 68.77 -11.91
C SER A 15 -11.94 69.57 -12.84
N PRO A 16 -13.04 70.17 -12.34
CA PRO A 16 -13.94 71.00 -13.14
C PRO A 16 -13.25 72.26 -13.69
N LEU A 17 -12.12 72.66 -13.11
CA LEU A 17 -11.29 73.77 -13.60
C LEU A 17 -10.51 73.41 -14.87
N PHE A 18 -10.43 72.12 -15.20
CA PHE A 18 -9.70 71.58 -16.34
C PHE A 18 -10.64 71.07 -17.45
N GLU A 19 -11.91 71.50 -17.44
CA GLU A 19 -12.80 71.31 -18.59
C GLU A 19 -12.42 72.27 -19.73
N PRO A 20 -12.40 71.81 -20.99
CA PRO A 20 -12.04 72.65 -22.14
C PRO A 20 -12.88 73.93 -22.22
N GLU A 21 -14.14 73.84 -21.85
CA GLU A 21 -15.15 74.89 -21.87
C GLU A 21 -14.88 75.93 -20.78
N ALA A 22 -14.43 75.51 -19.60
CA ALA A 22 -13.99 76.41 -18.52
C ALA A 22 -12.64 77.08 -18.86
N VAL A 23 -11.71 76.33 -19.45
CA VAL A 23 -10.38 76.84 -19.86
C VAL A 23 -10.49 77.82 -21.02
N ARG A 24 -11.47 77.64 -21.92
CA ARG A 24 -11.74 78.53 -23.06
C ARG A 24 -12.08 79.96 -22.63
N GLU A 25 -12.80 80.11 -21.53
CA GLU A 25 -13.16 81.43 -20.98
C GLU A 25 -11.93 82.23 -20.54
N VAL A 26 -10.79 81.54 -20.29
CA VAL A 26 -9.51 82.16 -19.93
C VAL A 26 -8.58 82.29 -21.15
N SER A 27 -8.52 81.28 -22.01
CA SER A 27 -7.69 81.29 -23.23
C SER A 27 -8.09 80.21 -24.24
N ARG A 28 -8.40 80.64 -25.48
CA ARG A 28 -8.65 79.73 -26.62
C ARG A 28 -7.45 78.84 -26.98
N ALA A 29 -6.23 79.29 -26.71
CA ALA A 29 -5.04 78.46 -26.95
C ALA A 29 -4.85 77.39 -25.86
N CYS A 30 -5.34 77.65 -24.63
CA CYS A 30 -5.29 76.68 -23.54
C CYS A 30 -6.37 75.60 -23.67
N GLU A 31 -7.50 75.91 -24.32
CA GLU A 31 -8.55 74.95 -24.65
C GLU A 31 -8.04 73.80 -25.54
N SER A 32 -7.22 74.09 -26.56
CA SER A 32 -6.65 73.05 -27.42
C SER A 32 -5.64 72.17 -26.70
N LEU A 33 -4.84 72.74 -25.79
CA LEU A 33 -3.94 72.00 -24.92
C LEU A 33 -4.70 71.11 -23.94
N CYS A 34 -5.80 71.61 -23.36
CA CYS A 34 -6.66 70.83 -22.46
C CYS A 34 -7.21 69.57 -23.17
N ARG A 35 -7.79 69.73 -24.37
CA ARG A 35 -8.28 68.59 -25.17
C ARG A 35 -7.16 67.62 -25.55
N TRP A 36 -5.98 68.12 -25.88
CA TRP A 36 -4.82 67.27 -26.19
C TRP A 36 -4.37 66.45 -24.97
N ILE A 37 -4.30 67.06 -23.79
CA ILE A 37 -3.95 66.36 -22.54
C ILE A 37 -4.97 65.29 -22.18
N GLN A 38 -6.28 65.58 -22.33
CA GLN A 38 -7.35 64.61 -22.11
C GLN A 38 -7.25 63.41 -23.08
N ALA A 39 -7.04 63.68 -24.38
CA ALA A 39 -6.85 62.61 -25.37
C ALA A 39 -5.59 61.78 -25.09
N MET A 40 -4.49 62.43 -24.69
CA MET A 40 -3.25 61.74 -24.32
C MET A 40 -3.44 60.87 -23.08
N TYR A 41 -4.16 61.36 -22.07
CA TYR A 41 -4.50 60.59 -20.87
C TYR A 41 -5.28 59.32 -21.22
N GLU A 42 -6.30 59.42 -22.07
CA GLU A 42 -7.09 58.27 -22.53
C GLU A 42 -6.22 57.24 -23.26
N CYS A 43 -5.36 57.69 -24.18
CA CYS A 43 -4.41 56.82 -24.87
C CYS A 43 -3.47 56.11 -23.89
N CYS A 44 -2.87 56.84 -22.94
CA CYS A 44 -1.99 56.25 -21.93
C CYS A 44 -2.74 55.28 -21.01
N ARG A 45 -3.99 55.57 -20.64
CA ARG A 45 -4.83 54.73 -19.79
C ARG A 45 -5.14 53.40 -20.47
N LEU A 46 -5.53 53.43 -21.74
CA LEU A 46 -5.78 52.23 -22.54
C LEU A 46 -4.51 51.38 -22.67
N GLN A 47 -3.37 52.01 -22.97
CA GLN A 47 -2.10 51.31 -23.09
C GLN A 47 -1.68 50.64 -21.76
N TYR A 48 -1.84 51.35 -20.64
CA TYR A 48 -1.55 50.80 -19.31
C TYR A 48 -2.47 49.62 -18.96
N ASN A 49 -3.77 49.74 -19.26
CA ASN A 49 -4.73 48.66 -19.01
C ASN A 49 -4.45 47.42 -19.87
N LEU A 50 -4.07 47.60 -21.15
CA LEU A 50 -3.65 46.50 -22.03
C LEU A 50 -2.41 45.79 -21.48
N SER A 51 -1.38 46.57 -21.10
CA SER A 51 -0.17 46.03 -20.48
C SER A 51 -0.46 45.23 -19.21
N ASN A 52 -1.34 45.75 -18.34
CA ASN A 52 -1.75 45.05 -17.12
C ASN A 52 -2.52 43.76 -17.43
N ARG A 53 -3.41 43.80 -18.42
CA ARG A 53 -4.18 42.63 -18.84
C ARG A 53 -3.26 41.53 -19.36
N ASP A 54 -2.31 41.86 -20.22
CA ASP A 54 -1.35 40.90 -20.77
C ASP A 54 -0.49 40.29 -19.65
N GLN A 55 -0.07 41.11 -18.68
CA GLN A 55 0.66 40.63 -17.50
C GLN A 55 -0.17 39.66 -16.66
N LEU A 56 -1.43 39.99 -16.38
CA LEU A 56 -2.36 39.14 -15.62
C LEU A 56 -2.68 37.84 -16.37
N GLU A 57 -2.92 37.90 -17.67
CA GLU A 57 -3.14 36.71 -18.51
C GLU A 57 -1.90 35.80 -18.50
N GLY A 58 -0.70 36.38 -18.59
CA GLY A 58 0.57 35.67 -18.47
C GLY A 58 0.75 34.98 -17.11
N GLN A 59 0.45 35.67 -16.01
CA GLN A 59 0.48 35.10 -14.66
C GLN A 59 -0.54 33.99 -14.49
N THR A 60 -1.78 34.19 -14.96
CA THR A 60 -2.85 33.19 -14.92
C THR A 60 -2.47 31.94 -15.73
N GLY A 61 -1.82 32.13 -16.88
CA GLY A 61 -1.27 31.03 -17.68
C GLY A 61 -0.20 30.23 -16.94
N ARG A 62 0.73 30.90 -16.23
CA ARG A 62 1.75 30.24 -15.40
C ARG A 62 1.10 29.46 -14.25
N LEU A 63 0.16 30.06 -13.53
CA LEU A 63 -0.53 29.41 -12.42
C LEU A 63 -1.31 28.18 -12.90
N ARG A 64 -2.01 28.27 -14.04
CA ARG A 64 -2.72 27.12 -14.63
C ARG A 64 -1.78 25.95 -14.94
N ARG A 65 -0.61 26.21 -15.52
CA ARG A 65 0.40 25.17 -15.78
C ARG A 65 0.91 24.56 -14.48
N MET A 66 1.19 25.39 -13.47
CA MET A 66 1.64 24.90 -12.17
C MET A 66 0.60 24.01 -11.50
N VAL A 67 -0.67 24.43 -11.48
CA VAL A 67 -1.78 23.63 -10.93
C VAL A 67 -1.93 22.31 -11.70
N HIS A 68 -1.80 22.32 -13.03
CA HIS A 68 -1.86 21.10 -13.82
C HIS A 68 -0.73 20.13 -13.46
N LEU A 69 0.50 20.62 -13.32
CA LEU A 69 1.66 19.83 -12.91
C LEU A 69 1.49 19.24 -11.51
N LEU A 70 1.05 20.05 -10.55
CA LEU A 70 0.80 19.58 -9.18
C LEU A 70 -0.27 18.49 -9.14
N ARG A 71 -1.36 18.65 -9.89
CA ARG A 71 -2.39 17.61 -10.01
C ARG A 71 -1.88 16.33 -10.66
N GLN A 72 -0.91 16.42 -11.56
CA GLN A 72 -0.28 15.24 -12.14
C GLN A 72 0.54 14.50 -11.08
N HIS A 73 1.37 15.22 -10.32
CA HIS A 73 2.13 14.62 -9.24
C HIS A 73 1.26 14.04 -8.12
N GLU A 74 0.13 14.68 -7.81
CA GLU A 74 -0.87 14.14 -6.88
C GLU A 74 -1.41 12.79 -7.37
N ARG A 75 -1.84 12.71 -8.64
CA ARG A 75 -2.29 11.44 -9.24
C ARG A 75 -1.21 10.36 -9.23
N GLU A 76 0.03 10.71 -9.58
CA GLU A 76 1.16 9.77 -9.54
C GLU A 76 1.44 9.29 -8.11
N ALA A 77 1.29 10.15 -7.11
CA ALA A 77 1.43 9.78 -5.71
C ALA A 77 0.31 8.86 -5.24
N ASP A 78 -0.94 9.13 -5.64
CA ASP A 78 -2.12 8.31 -5.32
C ASP A 78 -2.01 6.92 -5.94
N GLU A 79 -1.64 6.81 -7.22
CA GLU A 79 -1.43 5.52 -7.90
C GLU A 79 -0.32 4.69 -7.20
N ARG A 80 0.75 5.35 -6.76
CA ARG A 80 1.82 4.71 -6.00
C ARG A 80 1.35 4.25 -4.62
N LEU A 81 0.51 5.02 -3.95
CA LEU A 81 -0.08 4.67 -2.67
C LEU A 81 -0.95 3.42 -2.82
N GLU A 82 -1.86 3.41 -3.80
CA GLU A 82 -2.77 2.29 -4.06
C GLU A 82 -2.00 0.99 -4.35
N ASN A 83 -0.94 1.07 -5.15
CA ASN A 83 -0.07 -0.09 -5.41
C ASN A 83 0.61 -0.59 -4.12
N CYS A 84 1.16 0.30 -3.30
CA CYS A 84 1.74 -0.08 -2.01
C CYS A 84 0.72 -0.72 -1.07
N GLU A 85 -0.50 -0.18 -0.99
CA GLU A 85 -1.58 -0.75 -0.18
C GLU A 85 -1.97 -2.15 -0.66
N GLN A 86 -2.08 -2.34 -1.98
CA GLN A 86 -2.35 -3.65 -2.56
C GLN A 86 -1.23 -4.65 -2.26
N GLN A 87 0.04 -4.24 -2.36
CA GLN A 87 1.19 -5.09 -2.00
C GLN A 87 1.18 -5.47 -0.52
N LEU A 88 0.88 -4.53 0.37
CA LEU A 88 0.76 -4.80 1.80
C LEU A 88 -0.36 -5.81 2.09
N GLN A 89 -1.50 -5.70 1.40
CA GLN A 89 -2.59 -6.65 1.57
C GLN A 89 -2.22 -8.04 1.06
N ASN A 90 -1.54 -8.14 -0.09
CA ASN A 90 -1.06 -9.41 -0.62
C ASN A 90 -0.07 -10.08 0.34
N ASN A 91 0.94 -9.33 0.81
CA ASN A 91 1.91 -9.84 1.78
C ASN A 91 1.25 -10.30 3.10
N ARG A 92 0.22 -9.59 3.58
CA ARG A 92 -0.54 -10.03 4.75
C ARG A 92 -1.27 -11.35 4.51
N ASN A 93 -1.90 -11.50 3.35
CA ASN A 93 -2.58 -12.74 2.99
C ASN A 93 -1.59 -13.91 2.89
N GLU A 94 -0.44 -13.69 2.26
CA GLU A 94 0.63 -14.68 2.16
C GLU A 94 1.19 -15.08 3.53
N LEU A 95 1.42 -14.11 4.42
CA LEU A 95 1.86 -14.40 5.79
C LEU A 95 0.83 -15.23 6.55
N GLN A 96 -0.46 -14.92 6.42
CA GLN A 96 -1.52 -15.72 7.05
C GLN A 96 -1.56 -17.15 6.50
N ASP A 97 -1.36 -17.32 5.19
CA ASP A 97 -1.34 -18.64 4.58
C ASP A 97 -0.12 -19.45 5.05
N LEU A 98 1.07 -18.84 5.04
CA LEU A 98 2.29 -19.45 5.56
C LEU A 98 2.17 -19.83 7.04
N GLN A 99 1.51 -19.01 7.86
CA GLN A 99 1.23 -19.34 9.26
C GLN A 99 0.34 -20.57 9.38
N ARG A 100 -0.73 -20.69 8.56
CA ARG A 100 -1.58 -21.89 8.55
C ARG A 100 -0.81 -23.14 8.13
N GLN A 101 0.04 -23.00 7.12
CA GLN A 101 0.90 -24.10 6.66
C GLN A 101 1.88 -24.54 7.74
N LEU A 102 2.49 -23.61 8.48
CA LEU A 102 3.35 -23.91 9.61
C LEU A 102 2.63 -24.71 10.69
N TYR A 103 1.46 -24.24 11.16
CA TYR A 103 0.69 -24.98 12.17
C TYR A 103 0.33 -26.39 11.72
N LYS A 104 -0.04 -26.56 10.45
CA LYS A 104 -0.35 -27.88 9.90
C LYS A 104 0.88 -28.78 9.87
N ALA A 105 2.03 -28.25 9.45
CA ALA A 105 3.28 -29.00 9.42
C ALA A 105 3.74 -29.41 10.82
N GLU A 106 3.60 -28.52 11.82
CA GLU A 106 3.89 -28.82 13.23
C GLU A 106 3.00 -29.96 13.75
N GLU A 107 1.70 -29.93 13.45
CA GLU A 107 0.77 -31.00 13.83
C GLU A 107 1.13 -32.34 13.15
N GLU A 108 1.47 -32.30 11.86
CA GLU A 108 1.91 -33.49 11.11
C GLU A 108 3.23 -34.06 11.67
N GLU A 109 4.18 -33.21 12.05
CA GLU A 109 5.43 -33.60 12.69
C GLU A 109 5.20 -34.27 14.06
N GLU A 110 4.31 -33.70 14.89
CA GLU A 110 3.97 -34.28 16.19
C GLU A 110 3.30 -35.65 16.02
N ASN A 111 2.38 -35.78 15.07
CA ASN A 111 1.74 -37.05 14.73
C ASN A 111 2.77 -38.10 14.25
N ALA A 112 3.69 -37.71 13.35
CA ALA A 112 4.74 -38.59 12.86
C ALA A 112 5.67 -39.04 13.99
N THR A 113 6.04 -38.13 14.88
CA THR A 113 6.85 -38.41 16.07
C THR A 113 6.18 -39.42 16.99
N ARG A 114 4.89 -39.22 17.31
CA ARG A 114 4.10 -40.18 18.10
C ARG A 114 4.03 -41.56 17.45
N CYS A 115 3.84 -41.61 16.12
CA CYS A 115 3.83 -42.86 15.37
C CYS A 115 5.18 -43.57 15.44
N ALA A 116 6.28 -42.85 15.20
CA ALA A 116 7.64 -43.38 15.27
C ALA A 116 7.96 -43.95 16.66
N MET A 117 7.59 -43.23 17.74
CA MET A 117 7.74 -43.71 19.11
C MET A 117 6.97 -45.02 19.33
N ARG A 118 5.72 -45.10 18.87
CA ARG A 118 4.90 -46.32 19.00
C ARG A 118 5.50 -47.50 18.25
N VAL A 119 5.97 -47.29 17.02
CA VAL A 119 6.63 -48.33 16.22
C VAL A 119 7.91 -48.80 16.88
N ALA A 120 8.72 -47.89 17.43
CA ALA A 120 9.94 -48.23 18.15
C ALA A 120 9.66 -49.09 19.39
N MET A 121 8.64 -48.73 20.19
CA MET A 121 8.23 -49.52 21.35
C MET A 121 7.76 -50.93 20.95
N LEU A 122 6.92 -51.03 19.91
CA LEU A 122 6.47 -52.32 19.40
C LEU A 122 7.66 -53.17 18.95
N TYR A 123 8.59 -52.60 18.19
CA TYR A 123 9.79 -53.31 17.75
C TYR A 123 10.60 -53.86 18.93
N GLN A 124 10.84 -53.07 19.97
CA GLN A 124 11.54 -53.56 21.17
C GLN A 124 10.78 -54.68 21.88
N ASN A 125 9.45 -54.56 22.00
CA ASN A 125 8.62 -55.61 22.58
C ASN A 125 8.70 -56.92 21.79
N TRP A 126 8.54 -56.85 20.46
CA TRP A 126 8.65 -58.02 19.59
C TRP A 126 10.04 -58.65 19.62
N LYS A 127 11.09 -57.82 19.65
CA LYS A 127 12.48 -58.27 19.80
C LYS A 127 12.69 -59.03 21.10
N ALA A 128 12.22 -58.50 22.23
CA ALA A 128 12.33 -59.15 23.53
C ALA A 128 11.59 -60.49 23.57
N VAL A 129 10.37 -60.55 23.02
CA VAL A 129 9.60 -61.82 22.91
C VAL A 129 10.36 -62.84 22.07
N PHE A 130 10.93 -62.42 20.94
CA PHE A 130 11.71 -63.30 20.09
C PHE A 130 12.95 -63.86 20.81
N GLU A 131 13.67 -63.03 21.56
CA GLU A 131 14.83 -63.45 22.37
C GLU A 131 14.45 -64.47 23.46
N VAL A 132 13.30 -64.29 24.13
CA VAL A 132 12.75 -65.27 25.09
C VAL A 132 12.42 -66.59 24.40
N ILE A 133 11.74 -66.56 23.26
CA ILE A 133 11.41 -67.78 22.51
C ILE A 133 12.69 -68.50 22.08
N GLN A 134 13.67 -67.78 21.55
CA GLN A 134 14.94 -68.34 21.12
C GLN A 134 15.71 -69.01 22.27
N THR A 135 15.75 -68.38 23.45
CA THR A 135 16.39 -68.96 24.64
C THR A 135 15.66 -70.18 25.18
N CYS A 136 14.32 -70.19 25.18
CA CYS A 136 13.52 -71.38 25.55
C CYS A 136 13.68 -72.54 24.55
N PHE A 137 13.80 -72.27 23.25
CA PHE A 137 14.04 -73.31 22.23
C PHE A 137 15.44 -73.95 22.36
N LEU A 138 16.45 -73.18 22.78
CA LEU A 138 17.83 -73.67 22.95
C LEU A 138 18.07 -74.37 24.31
N ASN A 139 17.13 -74.29 25.26
CA ASN A 139 17.21 -74.96 26.57
C ASN A 139 15.83 -75.52 27.01
N PRO A 140 15.46 -76.75 26.61
CA PRO A 140 14.12 -77.30 26.81
C PRO A 140 13.74 -77.59 28.27
N GLN A 141 14.70 -77.62 29.21
CA GLN A 141 14.43 -77.79 30.64
C GLN A 141 13.85 -76.54 31.31
N PHE A 142 13.95 -75.36 30.68
CA PHE A 142 13.45 -74.09 31.24
C PHE A 142 11.95 -73.86 31.04
N LEU A 143 11.33 -74.58 30.09
CA LEU A 143 9.90 -74.45 29.77
C LEU A 143 8.98 -74.90 30.92
N GLN A 144 9.40 -75.87 31.75
CA GLN A 144 8.61 -76.33 32.91
C GLN A 144 8.61 -75.35 34.09
N ILE A 145 9.60 -74.46 34.18
CA ILE A 145 9.76 -73.53 35.31
C ILE A 145 9.03 -72.21 35.05
N VAL A 146 9.05 -71.72 33.81
CA VAL A 146 8.49 -70.41 33.45
C VAL A 146 6.99 -70.49 33.11
N PHE A 147 6.51 -71.64 32.60
CA PHE A 147 5.10 -71.85 32.27
C PHE A 147 4.57 -73.20 32.78
N PRO A 148 4.38 -73.38 34.10
CA PRO A 148 3.95 -74.66 34.66
C PRO A 148 2.53 -75.10 34.26
N ASN A 149 1.74 -74.24 33.61
CA ASN A 149 0.36 -74.51 33.20
C ASN A 149 0.10 -74.49 31.67
N LEU A 150 1.13 -74.40 30.83
CA LEU A 150 0.95 -74.60 29.38
C LEU A 150 0.98 -76.10 29.04
N TYR A 151 0.03 -76.85 29.61
CA TYR A 151 -0.39 -78.12 29.02
C TYR A 151 -1.13 -77.80 27.73
N PHE A 152 -0.46 -78.05 26.61
CA PHE A 152 -1.01 -78.28 25.26
C PHE A 152 -2.53 -78.14 25.14
N SER A 153 -3.01 -76.90 25.01
CA SER A 153 -4.34 -76.59 24.51
C SER A 153 -4.32 -75.20 23.91
N GLY A 154 -4.26 -75.16 22.57
CA GLY A 154 -4.58 -74.00 21.75
C GLY A 154 -3.67 -72.77 21.92
N PHE A 155 -2.70 -72.61 21.02
CA PHE A 155 -2.13 -71.29 20.74
C PHE A 155 -3.26 -70.37 20.24
N TYR A 156 -3.67 -69.40 21.07
CA TYR A 156 -4.47 -68.26 20.64
C TYR A 156 -3.52 -67.09 20.33
N LEU A 157 -3.41 -66.73 19.05
CA LEU A 157 -2.83 -65.46 18.62
C LEU A 157 -3.72 -64.30 19.13
N PRO A 158 -3.15 -63.14 19.49
CA PRO A 158 -3.92 -61.96 19.94
C PRO A 158 -4.66 -61.24 18.79
N CYS A 159 -4.63 -61.78 17.58
CA CYS A 159 -5.48 -61.38 16.47
C CYS A 159 -6.38 -62.58 16.12
N GLY A 160 -7.69 -62.44 16.32
CA GLY A 160 -8.69 -63.50 16.23
C GLY A 160 -8.95 -64.07 14.83
N GLU A 161 -7.91 -64.46 14.10
CA GLU A 161 -8.03 -65.23 12.86
C GLU A 161 -7.32 -66.58 12.99
N ARG A 162 -8.11 -67.65 12.86
CA ARG A 162 -7.61 -69.03 12.80
C ARG A 162 -6.98 -69.28 11.45
N VAL A 163 -5.66 -69.39 11.39
CA VAL A 163 -4.96 -69.94 10.22
C VAL A 163 -4.93 -71.46 10.36
N PHE A 164 -5.71 -72.15 9.51
CA PHE A 164 -5.58 -73.58 9.26
C PHE A 164 -4.43 -73.79 8.28
N VAL A 165 -3.48 -74.65 8.59
CA VAL A 165 -2.46 -75.13 7.63
C VAL A 165 -2.55 -76.67 7.61
N PRO A 166 -2.55 -77.31 6.42
CA PRO A 166 -2.76 -78.75 6.23
C PRO A 166 -1.70 -79.65 6.88
#